data_AF-A0AAU4ALZ8-F1
#
_entry.id   AF-A0AAU4ALZ8-F1
#
_cell.length_a   1.000
_cell.length_b   1.000
_cell.length_c   1.000
_cell.angle_alpha   90.00
_cell.angle_beta   90.00
_cell.angle_gamma   90.00
#
_symmetry.space_group_name_H-M   'P 1'
#
loop_
_entity.id
_entity.type
_entity.pdbx_description
1 polymer ?
#
loop_
_entity_poly.entity_id
_entity_poly.type
_entity_poly.pdbx_seq_one_letter_code
_entity_poly.pdbx_strand_id
1 'polypeptide(L)' 'MQAAPVRAIAIPTVGDAFRGIESLLMSGARRNAWTAVLEDRRRAQDRVETEHVLEAAATRTEKAT' A
#
# COMPACT_ATOMS: atom_id res chain seq x y z
N MET A 1 -55.05 -14.66 -13.68
CA MET A 1 -53.68 -14.92 -13.21
C MET A 1 -52.90 -13.62 -13.25
N GLN A 2 -52.40 -13.10 -12.12
CA GLN A 2 -51.41 -12.03 -12.13
C GLN A 2 -50.02 -12.66 -12.27
N ALA A 3 -49.22 -12.18 -13.23
CA ALA A 3 -47.86 -12.65 -13.43
C ALA A 3 -46.93 -12.02 -12.39
N ALA A 4 -46.01 -12.82 -11.84
CA ALA A 4 -45.00 -12.33 -10.91
C ALA A 4 -44.05 -11.32 -11.62
N PRO A 5 -43.62 -10.24 -10.94
CA PRO A 5 -42.76 -9.25 -11.56
C PRO A 5 -41.38 -9.85 -11.87
N VAL A 6 -41.02 -9.86 -13.16
CA VAL A 6 -39.70 -10.26 -13.63
C VAL A 6 -38.73 -9.10 -13.41
N ARG A 7 -37.66 -9.32 -12.63
CA ARG A 7 -36.54 -8.38 -12.53
C ARG A 7 -35.61 -8.59 -13.71
N ALA A 8 -35.52 -7.60 -14.60
CA ALA A 8 -34.48 -7.56 -15.61
C ALA A 8 -33.13 -7.25 -14.94
N ILE A 9 -32.11 -8.08 -15.22
CA ILE A 9 -30.73 -7.80 -14.87
C ILE A 9 -30.08 -7.18 -16.11
N ALA A 10 -29.58 -5.96 -15.98
CA ALA A 10 -28.84 -5.32 -17.08
C ALA A 10 -27.53 -6.06 -17.32
N ILE A 11 -27.22 -6.33 -18.60
CA ILE A 11 -25.92 -6.85 -19.00
C ILE A 11 -24.92 -5.69 -18.88
N PRO A 12 -23.83 -5.82 -18.10
CA PRO A 12 -22.85 -4.75 -17.94
C PRO A 12 -22.21 -4.40 -19.28
N THR A 13 -22.04 -3.11 -19.52
CA THR A 13 -21.28 -2.62 -20.67
C THR A 13 -19.78 -2.60 -20.37
N VAL A 14 -18.96 -2.41 -21.41
CA VAL A 14 -17.52 -2.17 -21.25
C VAL A 14 -17.26 -0.96 -20.35
N GLY A 15 -18.09 0.08 -20.43
CA GLY A 15 -17.99 1.25 -19.55
C GLY A 15 -18.21 0.90 -18.07
N ASP A 16 -19.18 0.04 -17.79
CA ASP A 16 -19.46 -0.43 -16.42
C ASP A 16 -18.30 -1.26 -15.86
N ALA A 17 -17.64 -2.05 -16.71
CA ALA A 17 -16.44 -2.80 -16.33
C ALA A 17 -15.29 -1.86 -15.92
N PHE A 18 -15.03 -0.80 -16.69
CA PHE A 18 -13.99 0.18 -16.34
C PHE A 18 -14.32 0.95 -15.05
N ARG A 19 -15.58 1.32 -14.83
CA ARG A 19 -16.01 1.93 -13.56
C ARG A 19 -15.80 0.98 -12.38
N GLY A 20 -16.05 -0.32 -12.56
CA GLY A 20 -15.76 -1.34 -11.56
C GLY A 20 -14.27 -1.42 -11.22
N ILE A 21 -13.41 -1.45 -12.24
CA ILE A 21 -11.95 -1.46 -12.08
C ILE A 21 -11.46 -0.17 -11.39
N GLU A 22 -11.93 1.00 -11.81
CA GLU A 22 -11.59 2.29 -11.20
C GLU A 22 -11.95 2.29 -9.70
N SER A 23 -13.16 1.87 -9.36
CA SER A 23 -13.60 1.77 -7.97
C SER A 23 -12.71 0.83 -7.15
N LEU A 24 -12.34 -0.32 -7.72
CA LEU A 24 -11.44 -1.27 -7.07
C LEU A 24 -10.05 -0.65 -6.85
N LEU A 25 -9.48 -0.02 -7.86
CA LEU A 25 -8.17 0.65 -7.76
C LEU A 25 -8.19 1.74 -6.70
N MET A 26 -9.21 2.59 -6.69
CA MET A 26 -9.35 3.67 -5.69
C MET A 26 -9.51 3.11 -4.28
N SER A 27 -10.21 1.98 -4.11
CA SER A 27 -10.36 1.32 -2.81
C SER A 27 -9.04 0.74 -2.26
N GLY A 28 -8.17 0.27 -3.14
CA GLY A 28 -6.85 -0.28 -2.80
C GLY A 28 -5.79 0.80 -2.60
N ALA A 29 -5.88 1.89 -3.37
CA ALA A 29 -4.88 2.96 -3.39
C ALA A 29 -4.63 3.57 -2.02
N ARG A 30 -5.69 3.85 -1.23
CA ARG A 30 -5.54 4.41 0.12
C ARG A 30 -4.76 3.48 1.06
N ARG A 31 -5.06 2.18 1.03
CA ARG A 31 -4.38 1.19 1.89
C ARG A 31 -2.93 1.06 1.48
N ASN A 32 -2.67 0.94 0.17
CA ASN A 32 -1.33 0.83 -0.37
C ASN A 32 -0.49 2.07 -0.03
N ALA A 33 -1.06 3.27 -0.16
CA ALA A 33 -0.39 4.52 0.20
C ALA A 33 -0.04 4.55 1.69
N TRP A 34 -0.95 4.12 2.56
CA TRP A 34 -0.68 4.05 4.00
C TRP A 34 0.41 3.03 4.33
N THR A 35 0.37 1.84 3.74
CA THR A 35 1.42 0.83 3.89
C THR A 35 2.78 1.36 3.43
N ALA A 36 2.83 2.08 2.31
CA ALA A 36 4.05 2.70 1.82
C ALA A 36 4.63 3.71 2.82
N VAL A 37 3.80 4.53 3.46
CA VAL A 37 4.23 5.48 4.49
C VAL A 37 4.76 4.78 5.74
N LEU A 38 4.10 3.71 6.20
CA LEU A 38 4.57 2.93 7.35
C LEU A 38 5.93 2.29 7.06
N GLU A 39 6.07 1.72 5.87
CA GLU A 39 7.31 1.10 5.43
C GLU A 39 8.44 2.13 5.28
N ASP A 40 8.16 3.32 4.77
CA ASP A 40 9.15 4.40 4.67
C ASP A 40 9.65 4.85 6.05
N ARG A 41 8.73 4.99 7.03
CA ARG A 41 9.11 5.29 8.42
C ARG A 41 10.00 4.20 9.02
N ARG A 42 9.68 2.93 8.76
CA ARG A 42 10.51 1.80 9.21
C ARG A 42 11.91 1.88 8.59
N ARG A 43 12.02 2.10 7.28
CA ARG A 43 13.32 2.27 6.60
C ARG A 43 14.09 3.49 7.08
N ALA A 44 13.41 4.57 7.48
CA ALA A 44 14.08 5.73 8.09
C ALA A 44 14.69 5.37 9.44
N GLN A 45 13.96 4.63 10.28
CA GLN A 45 14.47 4.14 11.56
C GLN A 45 15.64 3.14 11.38
N ASP A 46 15.51 2.21 10.44
CA ASP A 46 16.55 1.22 10.13
C ASP A 46 17.87 1.91 9.69
N ARG A 47 17.79 3.02 8.95
CA ARG A 47 18.95 3.83 8.55
C ARG A 47 19.64 4.49 9.74
N VAL A 48 18.88 5.07 10.67
CA VAL A 48 19.43 5.71 11.87
C VAL A 48 20.12 4.68 12.77
N GLU A 49 19.49 3.52 12.98
CA GLU A 49 20.12 2.46 13.77
C GLU A 49 21.41 1.95 13.12
N THR A 50 21.40 1.79 11.80
CA THR A 50 22.60 1.42 11.04
C THR A 50 23.70 2.45 11.21
N GLU A 51 23.38 3.74 11.12
CA GLU A 51 24.34 4.83 11.31
C GLU A 51 25.00 4.77 12.70
N HIS A 52 24.21 4.62 13.77
CA HIS A 52 24.76 4.50 15.13
C HIS A 52 25.69 3.29 15.29
N VAL A 53 25.34 2.14 14.70
CA VAL A 53 26.20 0.94 14.75
C VAL A 53 27.51 1.18 14.00
N LEU A 54 27.45 1.83 12.84
CA LEU A 54 28.65 2.16 12.05
C LEU A 54 29.54 3.17 12.78
N GLU A 55 28.97 4.21 13.39
CA GLU A 55 29.70 5.19 14.19
C GLU A 55 30.38 4.55 15.41
N ALA A 56 29.67 3.67 16.12
CA ALA A 56 30.23 2.93 17.25
C ALA A 56 31.36 1.99 16.83
N ALA A 57 31.24 1.35 15.65
CA ALA A 57 32.30 0.51 15.08
C ALA A 57 33.53 1.34 14.69
N ALA A 58 33.33 2.49 14.04
CA ALA A 58 34.41 3.40 13.65
C ALA A 58 35.16 3.92 14.88
N THR A 59 34.45 4.42 15.89
CA THR A 59 35.02 4.90 17.16
C THR A 59 35.83 3.81 17.87
N ARG A 60 35.38 2.56 17.82
CA ARG A 60 36.12 1.43 18.40
C ARG A 60 37.42 1.15 17.66
N THR A 61 37.39 1.19 16.33
CA THR A 61 38.57 1.00 15.49
C THR A 61 39.60 2.09 15.74
N GLU A 62 39.20 3.36 15.82
CA GLU A 62 40.09 4.49 16.13
C GLU A 62 40.80 4.33 17.47
N LYS A 63 40.14 3.78 18.50
CA LYS A 63 40.75 3.52 19.82
C LYS A 63 41.73 2.35 19.83
N ALA A 64 41.70 1.48 18.81
CA ALA A 64 42.54 0.29 18.73
C ALA A 64 43.85 0.51 17.95
N THR A 65 43.97 1.62 17.23
CA THR A 65 45.15 2.05 16.46
C THR A 65 45.94 3.12 17.21
#